data_AF-A0AAW2VDD8-F1
#
_entry.id   AF-A0AAW2VDD8-F1
#
_cell.length_a   1.000
_cell.length_b   1.000
_cell.length_c   1.000
_cell.angle_alpha   90.00
_cell.angle_beta   90.00
_cell.angle_gamma   90.00
#
_symmetry.space_group_name_H-M   'P 1'
#
loop_
_entity.id
_entity.type
_entity.pdbx_description
1 polymer ?
#
loop_
_entity_poly.entity_id
_entity_poly.type
_entity_poly.pdbx_seq_one_letter_code
_entity_poly.pdbx_strand_id
1 'polypeptide(L)'
;MTTRASSRILKSKVRFQVPALGWQQIVLWASRRWRGHHPLNASSRALFAFIEYYIWMEHNKRRFGNEISTPGKTARLYLVQIRFTLLGADLRFNVSTAVLFRIWRIPWNTS
;
A
#
# COMPACT_ATOMS: atom_id res chain seq x y z
N MET A 1 -21.68 3.87 -1.15
CA MET A 1 -21.01 5.18 -0.90
C MET A 1 -19.72 5.09 -0.07
N THR A 2 -19.57 4.15 0.85
CA THR A 2 -18.41 4.00 1.76
C THR A 2 -17.07 3.64 1.09
N THR A 3 -17.06 2.94 -0.05
CA THR A 3 -15.83 2.46 -0.70
C THR A 3 -14.98 3.59 -1.31
N ARG A 4 -15.62 4.65 -1.83
CA ARG A 4 -14.93 5.85 -2.36
C ARG A 4 -14.29 6.67 -1.24
N ALA A 5 -14.93 6.78 -0.08
CA ALA A 5 -14.40 7.53 1.07
C ALA A 5 -13.15 6.85 1.67
N SER A 6 -13.17 5.53 1.85
CA SER A 6 -12.02 4.76 2.36
C SER A 6 -10.82 4.80 1.40
N SER A 7 -11.07 4.69 0.09
CA SER A 7 -10.04 4.85 -0.94
C SER A 7 -9.38 6.23 -0.88
N ARG A 8 -10.16 7.29 -0.67
CA ARG A 8 -9.67 8.67 -0.60
C ARG A 8 -8.79 8.93 0.62
N ILE A 9 -9.14 8.39 1.79
CA ILE A 9 -8.37 8.54 3.04
C ILE A 9 -7.05 7.76 2.95
N LEU A 10 -7.06 6.57 2.38
CA LEU A 10 -5.83 5.79 2.16
C LEU A 10 -4.93 6.48 1.13
N LYS A 11 -5.48 6.93 0.01
CA LYS A 11 -4.71 7.64 -1.03
C LYS A 11 -4.13 8.97 -0.54
N SER A 12 -4.83 9.70 0.32
CA SER A 12 -4.34 10.97 0.89
C SER A 12 -3.17 10.78 1.85
N LYS A 13 -3.17 9.72 2.67
CA LYS A 13 -2.04 9.41 3.58
C LYS A 13 -0.74 9.10 2.86
N VAL A 14 -0.82 8.63 1.62
CA VAL A 14 0.35 8.21 0.82
C VAL A 14 0.71 9.26 -0.25
N ARG A 15 -0.04 10.37 -0.33
CA ARG A 15 0.10 11.38 -1.39
C ARG A 15 0.06 10.79 -2.81
N PHE A 16 -0.61 9.65 -3.02
CA PHE A 16 -0.78 9.13 -4.37
C PHE A 16 -1.94 9.84 -5.06
N GLN A 17 -1.60 10.79 -5.91
CA GLN A 17 -2.53 11.28 -6.93
C GLN A 17 -2.67 10.20 -8.01
N VAL A 18 -3.50 9.20 -7.72
CA VAL A 18 -3.89 8.19 -8.72
C VAL A 18 -4.86 8.88 -9.70
N PRO A 19 -4.56 8.90 -11.00
CA PRO A 19 -5.45 9.49 -11.99
C PRO A 19 -6.77 8.71 -12.07
N ALA A 20 -7.86 9.40 -12.37
CA ALA A 20 -9.20 8.80 -12.52
C ALA A 20 -9.31 8.04 -13.85
N LEU A 21 -8.61 6.90 -13.96
CA LEU A 21 -8.55 6.05 -15.15
C LEU A 21 -9.28 4.71 -14.93
N GLY A 22 -9.51 3.97 -16.01
CA GLY A 22 -9.98 2.58 -15.92
C GLY A 22 -8.94 1.66 -15.29
N TRP A 23 -9.36 0.51 -14.75
CA TRP A 23 -8.48 -0.39 -13.97
C TRP A 23 -7.16 -0.76 -14.67
N GLN A 24 -7.25 -1.25 -15.92
CA GLN A 24 -6.06 -1.60 -16.72
C GLN A 24 -5.11 -0.41 -16.91
N GLN A 25 -5.66 0.78 -17.11
CA GLN A 25 -4.89 2.01 -17.28
C GLN A 25 -4.21 2.45 -15.98
N ILE A 26 -4.86 2.25 -14.82
CA ILE A 26 -4.24 2.51 -13.51
C ILE A 26 -3.09 1.53 -13.26
N VAL A 27 -3.26 0.24 -13.54
CA VAL A 27 -2.19 -0.76 -13.36
C VAL A 27 -0.99 -0.43 -14.26
N LEU A 28 -1.24 -0.06 -15.52
CA LEU A 28 -0.21 0.38 -16.45
C LEU A 28 0.47 1.68 -15.99
N TRP A 29 -0.31 2.64 -15.50
CA TRP A 29 0.21 3.89 -14.94
C TRP A 29 1.11 3.61 -13.72
N ALA A 30 0.66 2.81 -12.77
CA ALA A 30 1.42 2.45 -11.56
C ALA A 30 2.72 1.71 -11.93
N SER A 31 2.63 0.77 -12.88
CA SER A 31 3.77 0.00 -13.37
C SER A 31 4.80 0.88 -14.08
N ARG A 32 4.37 1.94 -14.78
CA ARG A 32 5.25 2.92 -15.44
C ARG A 32 5.83 3.93 -14.42
N ARG A 33 5.00 4.42 -13.49
CA ARG A 33 5.36 5.43 -12.48
C ARG A 33 6.39 4.90 -11.49
N TRP A 34 6.27 3.65 -11.07
CA TRP A 34 7.17 2.99 -10.12
C TRP A 34 7.94 1.86 -10.79
N ARG A 35 8.68 2.18 -11.86
CA ARG A 35 9.56 1.21 -12.55
C ARG A 35 10.82 0.88 -11.74
N GLY A 36 11.41 -0.27 -12.05
CA GLY A 36 12.67 -0.71 -11.46
C GLY A 36 12.55 -1.32 -10.06
N HIS A 37 13.71 -1.65 -9.49
CA HIS A 37 13.84 -2.37 -8.21
C HIS A 37 14.15 -1.44 -7.03
N HIS A 38 14.03 -0.12 -7.22
CA HIS A 38 14.28 0.82 -6.15
C HIS A 38 13.32 0.57 -4.95
N PRO A 39 13.80 0.56 -3.69
CA PRO A 39 12.99 0.19 -2.53
C PRO A 39 11.73 1.06 -2.35
N LEU A 40 11.82 2.36 -2.68
CA LEU A 40 10.66 3.26 -2.68
C LEU A 40 9.61 2.88 -3.74
N ASN A 41 10.05 2.38 -4.89
CA ASN A 41 9.15 1.95 -5.96
C ASN A 41 8.48 0.61 -5.61
N ALA A 42 9.23 -0.32 -5.02
CA ALA A 42 8.70 -1.59 -4.55
C ALA A 42 7.62 -1.39 -3.46
N SER A 43 7.91 -0.58 -2.44
CA SER A 43 6.93 -0.23 -1.40
C SER A 43 5.70 0.49 -1.95
N SER A 44 5.89 1.40 -2.92
CA SER A 44 4.79 2.09 -3.59
C SER A 44 3.85 1.13 -4.34
N ARG A 45 4.41 0.18 -5.10
CA ARG A 45 3.64 -0.86 -5.79
C ARG A 45 2.89 -1.77 -4.81
N ALA A 46 3.56 -2.23 -3.75
CA ALA A 46 2.95 -3.08 -2.73
C ALA A 46 1.75 -2.39 -2.08
N LEU A 47 1.91 -1.13 -1.68
CA LEU A 47 0.85 -0.35 -1.07
C LEU A 47 -0.31 -0.05 -2.04
N PHE A 48 -0.01 0.19 -3.31
CA PHE A 48 -1.04 0.36 -4.33
C PHE A 48 -1.86 -0.91 -4.55
N ALA A 49 -1.20 -2.05 -4.79
CA ALA A 49 -1.87 -3.35 -4.92
C ALA A 49 -2.72 -3.68 -3.68
N PHE A 50 -2.21 -3.29 -2.52
CA PHE A 50 -2.87 -3.48 -1.25
C PHE A 50 -4.20 -2.69 -1.14
N ILE A 51 -4.20 -1.41 -1.53
CA ILE A 51 -5.42 -0.58 -1.54
C ILE A 51 -6.50 -1.16 -2.45
N GLU A 52 -6.10 -1.65 -3.62
CA GLU A 52 -7.04 -2.18 -4.62
C GLU A 52 -7.61 -3.53 -4.19
N TYR A 53 -6.79 -4.40 -3.58
CA TYR A 53 -7.27 -5.61 -2.92
C TYR A 53 -8.31 -5.29 -1.84
N TYR A 54 -8.10 -4.25 -1.03
CA TYR A 54 -9.07 -3.87 0.00
C TYR A 54 -10.41 -3.41 -0.58
N ILE A 55 -10.38 -2.62 -1.66
CA ILE A 55 -11.60 -2.19 -2.36
C ILE A 55 -12.38 -3.41 -2.88
N TRP A 56 -11.67 -4.36 -3.48
CA TRP A 56 -12.25 -5.62 -3.96
C TRP A 56 -12.80 -6.47 -2.82
N MET A 57 -12.04 -6.64 -1.74
CA MET A 57 -12.43 -7.41 -0.56
C MET A 57 -13.68 -6.82 0.11
N GLU A 58 -13.75 -5.50 0.31
CA GLU A 58 -14.93 -4.81 0.83
C GLU A 58 -16.16 -5.04 -0.04
N HIS A 59 -15.98 -5.01 -1.36
CA HIS A 59 -17.08 -5.27 -2.29
C HIS A 59 -17.58 -6.71 -2.15
N ASN A 60 -16.67 -7.68 -2.06
CA ASN A 60 -17.04 -9.09 -1.87
C ASN A 60 -17.61 -9.39 -0.49
N LYS A 61 -17.08 -8.83 0.59
CA LYS A 61 -17.62 -9.01 1.94
C LYS A 61 -19.05 -8.51 2.06
N ARG A 62 -19.37 -7.36 1.46
CA ARG A 62 -20.75 -6.86 1.39
C ARG A 62 -21.66 -7.71 0.54
N ARG A 63 -21.12 -8.28 -0.54
CA ARG A 63 -21.89 -9.08 -1.49
C ARG A 63 -22.16 -10.50 -0.99
N PHE A 64 -21.26 -11.08 -0.20
CA PHE A 64 -21.27 -12.51 0.09
C PHE A 64 -21.16 -12.89 1.58
N GLY A 65 -20.79 -11.97 2.49
CA GLY A 65 -20.27 -12.37 3.80
C GLY A 65 -20.99 -11.89 5.05
N ASN A 66 -21.87 -10.87 5.01
CA ASN A 66 -22.51 -10.23 6.19
C ASN A 66 -21.58 -9.81 7.37
N GLU A 67 -20.25 -9.99 7.27
CA GLU A 67 -19.29 -9.56 8.28
C GLU A 67 -18.68 -8.21 7.94
N ILE A 68 -18.91 -7.24 8.83
CA ILE A 68 -18.37 -5.88 8.73
C ILE A 68 -16.98 -5.87 9.41
N SER A 69 -15.93 -6.15 8.64
CA SER A 69 -14.57 -5.91 9.10
C SER A 69 -14.31 -4.41 9.14
N THR A 70 -14.02 -3.84 10.32
CA THR A 70 -13.82 -2.40 10.41
C THR A 70 -12.55 -1.97 9.66
N PRO A 71 -12.60 -0.84 8.90
CA PRO A 71 -11.47 -0.38 8.10
C PRO A 71 -10.17 -0.19 8.92
N GLY A 72 -10.30 0.24 10.18
CA GLY A 72 -9.17 0.50 11.07
C GLY A 72 -8.40 -0.76 11.49
N LYS A 73 -9.09 -1.84 11.87
CA LYS A 73 -8.45 -3.10 12.31
C LYS A 73 -7.63 -3.72 11.17
N THR A 74 -8.22 -3.71 9.97
CA THR A 74 -7.58 -4.26 8.77
C THR A 74 -6.41 -3.37 8.32
N ALA A 75 -6.58 -2.04 8.24
CA ALA A 75 -5.48 -1.11 7.92
C ALA A 75 -4.25 -1.30 8.83
N ARG A 76 -4.46 -1.59 10.12
CA ARG A 76 -3.38 -1.86 11.07
C ARG A 76 -2.63 -3.15 10.75
N LEU A 77 -3.33 -4.24 10.43
CA LEU A 77 -2.71 -5.51 9.99
C LEU A 77 -1.83 -5.30 8.75
N TYR A 78 -2.24 -4.42 7.83
CA TYR A 78 -1.50 -4.18 6.60
C TYR A 78 -0.27 -3.29 6.77
N LEU A 79 -0.35 -2.26 7.62
CA LEU A 79 0.86 -1.53 8.01
C LEU A 79 1.89 -2.46 8.65
N VAL A 80 1.43 -3.44 9.43
CA VAL A 80 2.29 -4.48 10.02
C VAL A 80 2.85 -5.40 8.94
N GLN A 81 2.04 -5.88 8.00
CA GLN A 81 2.47 -6.74 6.88
C GLN A 81 3.53 -6.04 6.01
N ILE A 82 3.30 -4.79 5.61
CA ILE A 82 4.25 -4.02 4.78
C ILE A 82 5.56 -3.83 5.55
N ARG A 83 5.51 -3.53 6.85
CA ARG A 83 6.71 -3.45 7.68
C ARG A 83 7.48 -4.77 7.71
N PHE A 84 6.79 -5.90 7.86
CA PHE A 84 7.43 -7.21 7.84
C PHE A 84 8.06 -7.54 6.48
N THR A 85 7.36 -7.25 5.38
CA THR A 85 7.93 -7.43 4.04
C THR A 85 9.14 -6.54 3.80
N LEU A 86 9.13 -5.30 4.29
CA LEU A 86 10.27 -4.39 4.19
C LEU A 86 11.44 -4.81 5.08
N LEU A 87 11.16 -5.35 6.26
CA LEU A 87 12.17 -5.92 7.17
C LEU A 87 12.82 -7.19 6.60
N GLY A 88 12.03 -8.04 5.94
CA GLY A 88 12.51 -9.29 5.34
C GLY A 88 13.07 -9.14 3.92
N ALA A 89 12.98 -7.95 3.33
CA ALA A 89 13.58 -7.68 2.03
C ALA A 89 15.08 -7.42 2.19
N ASP A 90 15.91 -8.08 1.38
CA ASP A 90 17.36 -7.84 1.31
C ASP A 90 17.64 -6.51 0.60
N LEU A 91 17.38 -5.41 1.32
CA LEU A 91 17.53 -4.06 0.83
C LEU A 91 18.94 -3.57 1.16
N ARG A 92 19.73 -3.28 0.12
CA ARG A 92 21.04 -2.64 0.29
C ARG A 92 20.90 -1.37 1.13
N PHE A 93 21.79 -1.22 2.09
CA PHE A 93 21.85 -0.05 2.94
C PHE A 93 22.27 1.19 2.14
N ASN A 94 21.34 2.12 1.97
CA ASN A 94 21.58 3.40 1.31
C ASN A 94 20.55 4.43 1.79
N VAL A 95 20.74 5.68 1.37
CA VAL A 95 19.89 6.82 1.74
C VAL A 95 18.40 6.54 1.46
N SER A 96 18.08 5.86 0.37
CA SER A 96 16.69 5.53 0.03
C SER A 96 16.08 4.49 0.96
N THR A 97 16.85 3.48 1.37
CA THR A 97 16.43 2.49 2.38
C THR A 97 16.29 3.14 3.76
N ALA A 98 17.13 4.12 4.09
CA ALA A 98 17.02 4.93 5.30
C ALA A 98 15.74 5.78 5.34
N VAL A 99 15.46 6.49 4.25
CA VAL A 99 14.23 7.26 4.09
C VAL A 99 13.02 6.32 4.14
N LEU A 100 13.09 5.15 3.52
CA LEU A 100 12.02 4.16 3.56
C LEU A 100 11.74 3.66 4.98
N PHE A 101 12.76 3.22 5.72
CA PHE A 101 12.57 2.75 7.11
C PHE A 101 12.05 3.86 8.01
N ARG A 102 12.49 5.12 7.81
CA ARG A 102 11.94 6.28 8.53
C ARG A 102 10.47 6.53 8.21
N ILE A 103 10.07 6.51 6.94
CA ILE A 103 8.66 6.68 6.51
C ILE A 103 7.78 5.61 7.15
N TRP A 104 8.25 4.37 7.17
CA TRP A 104 7.50 3.23 7.69
C TRP A 104 7.64 3.04 9.20
N ARG A 105 8.46 3.85 9.88
CA ARG A 105 8.82 3.74 11.31
C ARG A 105 9.32 2.34 11.67
N ILE A 106 10.16 1.79 10.80
CA ILE A 106 10.86 0.52 11.03
C ILE A 106 12.13 0.87 11.83
N PRO A 107 12.38 0.23 12.99
CA PRO A 107 13.59 0.48 13.76
C PRO A 107 14.82 0.12 12.93
N TRP A 108 15.79 1.03 12.91
CA TRP A 108 17.07 0.82 12.24
C TRP A 108 17.87 -0.19 13.06
N ASN A 109 18.25 -1.34 12.49
CA ASN A 109 19.25 -2.20 13.12
C ASN A 109 20.63 -1.55 12.92
N THR A 110 21.08 -0.80 13.92
CA THR A 110 22.52 -0.53 14.10
C THR A 110 23.15 -1.81 14.66
N SER A 111 23.52 -2.71 13.77
CA SER A 111 24.50 -3.77 14.06
C SER A 111 25.77 -3.45 13.28
#